data_AF-A0A2X3UAN6-F1
#
_entry.id   AF-A0A2X3UAN6-F1
#
_cell.length_a   1.000
_cell.length_b   1.000
_cell.length_c   1.000
_cell.angle_alpha   90.00
_cell.angle_beta   90.00
_cell.angle_gamma   90.00
#
_symmetry.space_group_name_H-M   'P 1'
#
loop_
_entity.id
_entity.type
_entity.pdbx_description
1 polymer ?
#
loop_
_entity_poly.entity_id
_entity_poly.type
_entity_poly.pdbx_seq_one_letter_code
_entity_poly.pdbx_strand_id
1 'polypeptide(L)' 'MAFESKKKQISKSLQETLKEIKTPSAVETFERTKQYQFTLQPSVREKIDSLAKEKGYRSASSYINDYFKNL' A
#
# COMPACT_ATOMS: atom_id res chain seq x y z
N MET A 1 48.87 -13.45 22.41
CA MET A 1 47.47 -13.01 22.21
C MET A 1 47.08 -13.21 20.75
N ALA A 2 46.37 -14.29 20.38
CA ALA A 2 46.14 -14.71 18.98
C ALA A 2 44.66 -14.81 18.57
N PHE A 3 43.76 -14.13 19.29
CA PHE A 3 42.30 -14.21 19.05
C PHE A 3 41.65 -12.91 18.56
N GLU A 4 42.40 -11.81 18.44
CA GLU A 4 41.82 -10.51 18.06
C GLU A 4 41.56 -10.36 16.55
N SER A 5 42.33 -11.03 15.69
CA SER A 5 42.19 -10.84 14.24
C SER A 5 40.87 -11.38 13.69
N LYS A 6 40.37 -12.49 14.24
CA LYS A 6 39.10 -13.12 13.80
C LYS A 6 37.88 -12.26 14.14
N LYS A 7 37.85 -11.58 15.29
CA LYS A 7 36.74 -10.70 15.68
C LYS A 7 36.60 -9.50 14.72
N LYS A 8 37.72 -8.90 14.30
CA LYS A 8 37.73 -7.78 13.35
C LYS A 8 37.28 -8.17 11.93
N GLN A 9 37.55 -9.42 11.51
CA GLN A 9 37.08 -9.92 10.21
C GLN A 9 35.57 -10.16 10.22
N ILE A 10 35.04 -10.74 11.31
CA ILE A 10 33.61 -11.00 11.49
C ILE A 10 32.82 -9.69 11.56
N SER A 11 33.33 -8.66 12.24
CA SER A 11 32.65 -7.36 12.30
C SER A 11 32.58 -6.65 10.96
N LYS A 12 33.61 -6.81 10.11
CA LYS A 12 33.65 -6.22 8.76
C LYS A 12 32.63 -6.87 7.83
N SER A 13 32.56 -8.20 7.80
CA SER A 13 31.61 -8.92 6.96
C SER A 13 30.15 -8.65 7.37
N LEU A 14 29.87 -8.52 8.68
CA LEU A 14 28.53 -8.11 9.16
C LEU A 14 28.17 -6.67 8.78
N GLN A 15 29.13 -5.75 8.74
CA GLN A 15 28.89 -4.36 8.31
C GLN A 15 28.68 -4.23 6.80
N GLU A 16 29.31 -5.11 6.02
CA GLU A 16 29.15 -5.17 4.56
C GLU A 16 27.78 -5.73 4.17
N THR A 17 27.31 -6.80 4.83
CA THR A 17 25.97 -7.38 4.58
C THR A 17 24.82 -6.44 4.98
N LEU A 18 25.00 -5.62 6.02
CA LEU A 18 23.99 -4.62 6.42
C LEU A 18 23.90 -3.41 5.48
N LYS A 19 24.92 -3.15 4.66
CA LYS A 19 24.91 -2.02 3.70
C LYS A 19 24.16 -2.34 2.41
N GLU A 20 24.06 -3.61 2.03
CA GLU A 20 23.36 -4.03 0.80
C GLU A 20 21.85 -4.18 0.97
N ILE A 21 21.34 -4.22 2.21
CA ILE A 21 19.90 -4.21 2.51
C ILE A 21 19.43 -2.76 2.67
N LYS A 22 19.66 -1.95 1.65
CA LYS A 22 18.90 -0.72 1.42
C LYS A 22 18.16 -0.90 0.12
N THR A 23 17.21 -1.83 0.12
CA THR A 23 16.08 -1.73 -0.79
C THR A 23 15.49 -0.33 -0.59
N PRO A 24 15.42 0.53 -1.62
CA PRO A 24 14.61 1.72 -1.51
C PRO A 24 13.22 1.18 -1.21
N SER A 25 12.73 1.40 0.01
CA SER A 25 11.31 1.21 0.28
C SER A 25 10.64 2.15 -0.70
N ALA A 26 10.12 1.60 -1.79
CA ALA A 26 9.08 2.26 -2.55
C ALA A 26 8.02 2.54 -1.50
N VAL A 27 8.01 3.76 -0.99
CA VAL A 27 6.92 4.25 -0.18
C VAL A 27 5.81 4.37 -1.21
N GLU A 28 5.14 3.25 -1.48
CA GLU A 28 3.81 3.28 -2.03
C GLU A 28 3.09 4.28 -1.13
N THR A 29 2.78 5.45 -1.67
CA THR A 29 2.07 6.50 -0.98
C THR A 29 0.69 5.93 -0.72
N PHE A 30 0.56 5.19 0.39
CA PHE A 30 -0.65 4.53 0.79
C PHE A 30 -1.64 5.62 1.18
N GLU A 31 -2.47 5.99 0.21
CA GLU A 31 -3.51 6.98 0.43
C GLU A 31 -4.57 6.40 1.36
N ARG A 32 -4.71 7.04 2.52
CA ARG A 32 -5.74 6.66 3.49
C ARG A 32 -7.10 7.09 2.98
N THR A 33 -8.07 6.20 3.12
CA THR A 33 -9.47 6.49 2.84
C THR A 33 -9.96 7.61 3.75
N LYS A 34 -10.58 8.63 3.16
CA LYS A 34 -11.28 9.71 3.87
C LYS A 34 -12.75 9.70 3.50
N GLN A 35 -13.60 10.14 4.42
CA GLN A 35 -15.02 10.33 4.15
C GLN A 35 -15.22 11.68 3.47
N TYR A 36 -15.96 11.68 2.37
CA TYR A 36 -16.37 12.88 1.63
C TYR A 36 -17.89 12.89 1.53
N GLN A 37 -18.50 14.07 1.70
CA GLN A 37 -19.92 14.25 1.43
C GLN A 37 -20.12 14.63 -0.05
N PHE A 38 -20.98 13.89 -0.73
CA PHE A 38 -21.38 14.17 -2.11
C PHE A 38 -22.88 14.38 -2.17
N THR A 39 -23.31 15.36 -2.95
CA THR A 39 -24.70 15.52 -3.35
C THR A 39 -24.88 14.81 -4.68
N LEU A 40 -25.78 13.83 -4.73
CA LEU A 40 -26.09 13.05 -5.91
C LEU A 40 -27.60 13.02 -6.09
N GLN A 41 -28.05 12.87 -7.34
CA GLN A 41 -29.45 12.55 -7.61
C GLN A 41 -29.76 11.14 -7.07
N PRO A 42 -30.96 10.89 -6.51
CA PRO A 42 -31.33 9.57 -5.98
C PRO A 42 -31.20 8.45 -7.02
N SER A 43 -31.62 8.72 -8.26
CA SER A 43 -31.52 7.79 -9.39
C SER A 43 -30.09 7.37 -9.72
N VAL A 44 -29.13 8.29 -9.59
CA VAL A 44 -27.71 8.01 -9.81
C VAL A 44 -27.17 7.15 -8.67
N ARG A 45 -27.55 7.45 -7.43
CA ARG A 45 -27.14 6.67 -6.26
C ARG A 45 -27.61 5.21 -6.36
N GLU A 46 -28.87 5.00 -6.70
CA GLU A 46 -29.44 3.65 -6.89
C GLU A 46 -28.71 2.87 -7.98
N LYS A 47 -28.39 3.50 -9.11
CA LYS A 47 -27.61 2.86 -10.17
C LYS A 47 -26.23 2.42 -9.69
N ILE A 48 -25.54 3.26 -8.94
CA ILE A 48 -24.21 2.92 -8.39
C ILE A 48 -24.33 1.76 -7.40
N ASP A 49 -25.35 1.76 -6.54
CA ASP A 49 -25.59 0.68 -5.58
C ASP A 49 -25.91 -0.65 -6.31
N SER A 50 -26.68 -0.62 -7.40
CA SER A 50 -26.94 -1.81 -8.24
C SER A 50 -25.67 -2.31 -8.94
N LEU A 51 -24.90 -1.42 -9.59
CA LEU A 51 -23.65 -1.78 -10.25
C LEU A 51 -22.62 -2.37 -9.29
N ALA A 52 -22.53 -1.82 -8.07
CA ALA A 52 -21.65 -2.34 -7.03
C ALA A 52 -22.03 -3.78 -6.65
N LYS A 53 -23.34 -4.06 -6.48
CA LYS A 53 -23.84 -5.41 -6.17
C LYS A 53 -23.59 -6.39 -7.31
N GLU A 54 -23.88 -5.99 -8.56
CA GLU A 54 -23.67 -6.82 -9.75
C GLU A 54 -22.22 -7.26 -9.89
N LYS A 55 -21.27 -6.37 -9.58
CA LYS A 55 -19.84 -6.67 -9.62
C LYS A 55 -19.28 -7.27 -8.32
N GLY A 56 -20.12 -7.54 -7.32
CA GLY A 56 -19.71 -8.18 -6.07
C GLY A 56 -18.96 -7.29 -5.07
N TYR A 57 -19.05 -5.97 -5.20
CA TYR A 57 -18.46 -5.03 -4.23
C TYR A 57 -19.29 -4.95 -2.95
N ARG A 58 -18.60 -4.74 -1.82
CA ARG A 58 -19.21 -4.57 -0.50
C ARG A 58 -20.01 -3.27 -0.36
N SER A 59 -19.67 -2.23 -1.11
CA SER A 59 -20.35 -0.93 -1.07
C SER A 59 -20.15 -0.13 -2.35
N ALA A 60 -21.05 0.82 -2.59
CA ALA A 60 -20.88 1.83 -3.64
C ALA A 60 -19.58 2.63 -3.50
N SER A 61 -19.16 2.97 -2.28
CA SER A 61 -17.90 3.69 -2.05
C SER A 61 -16.67 2.88 -2.47
N SER A 62 -16.66 1.57 -2.22
CA SER A 62 -15.58 0.68 -2.65
C SER A 62 -15.56 0.57 -4.18
N TYR A 63 -16.74 0.43 -4.78
CA TYR A 63 -16.88 0.37 -6.24
C TYR A 63 -16.38 1.66 -6.91
N ILE A 64 -16.82 2.83 -6.41
CA ILE A 64 -16.42 4.14 -6.91
C ILE A 64 -14.89 4.31 -6.81
N ASN A 65 -14.33 4.01 -5.64
CA ASN A 65 -12.89 4.18 -5.41
C ASN A 65 -12.06 3.32 -6.37
N ASP A 66 -12.47 2.06 -6.58
CA ASP A 66 -11.78 1.17 -7.50
C ASP A 66 -12.01 1.58 -8.97
N TYR A 67 -13.22 2.00 -9.33
CA TYR A 67 -13.54 2.51 -10.66
C TYR A 67 -12.66 3.69 -11.05
N PHE A 68 -12.49 4.68 -10.17
CA PHE A 68 -11.66 5.86 -10.45
C PHE A 68 -10.16 5.60 -10.36
N LYS A 69 -9.72 4.58 -9.61
CA LYS A 69 -8.31 4.16 -9.59
C LYS A 69 -7.86 3.52 -10.89
N ASN A 70 -8.78 2.85 -11.59
CA ASN A 70 -8.51 2.12 -12.84
C ASN A 70 -8.99 2.87 -14.10
N LEU A 71 -9.36 4.15 -13.97
CA LEU A 71 -9.78 5.00 -15.09
C LEU A 71 -8.56 5.55 -15.84
#